data_AF-Q9V2P4-F1
#
_entry.id   AF-Q9V2P4-F1
#
_cell.length_a   1.000
_cell.length_b   1.000
_cell.length_c   1.000
_cell.angle_alpha   90.00
_cell.angle_beta   90.00
_cell.angle_gamma   90.00
#
_symmetry.space_group_name_H-M   'P 1'
#
loop_
_entity.id
_entity.type
_entity.pdbx_description
1 polymer ?
#
loop_
_entity_poly.entity_id
_entity_poly.type
_entity_poly.pdbx_seq_one_letter_code
_entity_poly.pdbx_strand_id
1 'polypeptide(L)'
;MLIENVIKDNINAEGLWLILTFKTPYGPLDTMEIIERAVKEAGWEVTFKANWWTADIPYGLVRIDARKNGREKIILGRWILGKNLEVIKVENLDLEKGKEEFFRTVDSITSTLIHDPVIRTMREQY
;
A
#
# COMPACT_ATOMS: atom_id res chain seq x y z
N MET A 1 8.81 -14.97 6.20
CA MET A 1 7.38 -14.99 6.58
C MET A 1 6.59 -14.50 5.38
N LEU A 2 5.58 -15.25 4.93
CA LEU A 2 4.78 -14.83 3.76
C LEU A 2 3.91 -13.63 4.13
N ILE A 3 3.84 -12.61 3.28
CA ILE A 3 3.02 -11.40 3.50
C ILE A 3 1.54 -11.74 3.75
N GLU A 4 1.06 -12.84 3.14
CA GLU A 4 -0.28 -13.37 3.33
C GLU A 4 -0.57 -13.72 4.79
N ASN A 5 0.37 -14.39 5.47
CA ASN A 5 0.21 -14.75 6.89
C ASN A 5 0.21 -13.48 7.75
N VAL A 6 1.10 -12.54 7.46
CA VAL A 6 1.16 -11.26 8.19
C VAL A 6 -0.17 -10.51 8.09
N ILE A 7 -0.77 -10.44 6.90
CA ILE A 7 -2.08 -9.80 6.71
C ILE A 7 -3.16 -10.56 7.49
N LYS A 8 -3.23 -11.89 7.36
CA LYS A 8 -4.22 -12.73 8.07
C LYS A 8 -4.15 -12.55 9.59
N ASP A 9 -2.94 -12.49 10.14
CA ASP A 9 -2.70 -12.36 11.58
C ASP A 9 -3.05 -10.97 12.12
N ASN A 10 -2.98 -9.93 11.30
CA ASN A 10 -3.08 -8.53 11.76
C ASN A 10 -4.37 -7.81 11.30
N ILE A 11 -5.04 -8.26 10.24
CA ILE A 11 -6.18 -7.53 9.64
C ILE A 11 -7.38 -7.40 10.59
N ASN A 12 -7.51 -8.31 11.55
CA ASN A 12 -8.60 -8.29 12.54
C ASN A 12 -8.27 -7.52 13.82
N ALA A 13 -7.04 -7.01 13.96
CA ALA A 13 -6.64 -6.19 15.10
C ALA A 13 -7.40 -4.85 15.14
N GLU A 14 -7.43 -4.22 16.31
CA GLU A 14 -8.07 -2.90 16.50
C GLU A 14 -7.44 -1.82 15.62
N GLY A 15 -8.18 -0.74 15.37
CA GLY A 15 -7.78 0.33 14.45
C GLY A 15 -8.33 0.14 13.04
N LEU A 16 -8.57 1.24 12.33
CA LEU A 16 -9.11 1.22 10.96
C LEU A 16 -8.03 0.82 9.94
N TRP A 17 -6.78 1.17 10.20
CA TRP A 17 -5.69 1.02 9.24
C TRP A 17 -4.78 -0.13 9.62
N LEU A 18 -4.40 -0.95 8.64
CA LEU A 18 -3.30 -1.91 8.71
C LEU A 18 -2.20 -1.45 7.76
N ILE A 19 -1.05 -1.07 8.29
CA ILE A 19 0.09 -0.62 7.48
C ILE A 19 1.16 -1.71 7.50
N LEU A 20 1.58 -2.16 6.33
CA LEU A 20 2.72 -3.05 6.12
C LEU A 20 3.83 -2.28 5.42
N THR A 21 5.04 -2.31 5.97
CA THR A 21 6.25 -1.87 5.29
C THR A 21 7.08 -3.09 4.95
N PHE A 22 7.42 -3.27 3.68
CA PHE A 22 8.10 -4.48 3.21
C PHE A 22 8.95 -4.24 1.96
N LYS A 23 9.89 -5.15 1.70
CA LYS A 23 10.56 -5.29 0.41
C LYS A 23 9.85 -6.33 -0.44
N THR A 24 9.90 -6.16 -1.75
CA THR A 24 9.28 -7.06 -2.71
C THR A 24 10.14 -7.19 -3.97
N PRO A 25 10.28 -8.39 -4.56
CA PRO A 25 10.88 -8.55 -5.89
C PRO A 25 9.87 -8.29 -7.02
N TYR A 26 8.62 -8.03 -6.68
CA TYR A 26 7.52 -7.93 -7.63
C TYR A 26 7.27 -6.48 -8.05
N GLY A 27 6.73 -6.31 -9.26
CA GLY A 27 6.31 -5.00 -9.76
C GLY A 27 5.11 -4.43 -9.00
N PRO A 28 4.70 -3.19 -9.32
CA PRO A 28 3.62 -2.51 -8.61
C PRO A 28 2.27 -3.25 -8.71
N LEU A 29 1.92 -3.76 -9.90
CA LEU A 29 0.69 -4.49 -10.14
C LEU A 29 0.67 -5.82 -9.38
N ASP A 30 1.71 -6.64 -9.56
CA ASP A 30 1.86 -7.92 -8.88
C ASP A 30 1.84 -7.77 -7.35
N THR A 31 2.52 -6.74 -6.83
CA THR A 31 2.54 -6.44 -5.39
C THR A 31 1.14 -6.12 -4.88
N MET A 32 0.35 -5.34 -5.62
CA MET A 32 -1.04 -5.06 -5.27
C MET A 32 -1.91 -6.31 -5.30
N GLU A 33 -1.76 -7.17 -6.31
CA GLU A 33 -2.51 -8.42 -6.45
C GLU A 33 -2.23 -9.41 -5.31
N ILE A 34 -0.96 -9.50 -4.87
CA ILE A 34 -0.58 -10.34 -3.72
C ILE A 34 -1.28 -9.89 -2.43
N ILE A 35 -1.30 -8.58 -2.17
CA ILE A 35 -1.99 -8.04 -0.99
C ILE A 35 -3.51 -8.26 -1.12
N GLU A 36 -4.09 -8.00 -2.28
CA GLU A 36 -5.51 -8.22 -2.53
C GLU A 36 -5.91 -9.68 -2.28
N ARG A 37 -5.13 -10.62 -2.80
CA ARG A 37 -5.34 -12.05 -2.56
C ARG A 37 -5.31 -12.37 -1.08
N ALA A 38 -4.29 -11.89 -0.36
CA ALA A 38 -4.17 -12.09 1.08
C ALA A 38 -5.38 -11.58 1.87
N VAL A 39 -5.89 -10.39 1.51
CA VAL A 39 -7.07 -9.78 2.13
C VAL A 39 -8.31 -10.64 1.86
N LYS A 40 -8.52 -11.09 0.61
CA LYS A 40 -9.64 -11.96 0.24
C LYS A 40 -9.58 -13.31 0.96
N GLU A 41 -8.41 -13.93 1.04
CA GLU A 41 -8.20 -15.19 1.76
C GLU A 41 -8.40 -15.05 3.28
N ALA A 42 -8.23 -13.85 3.84
CA ALA A 42 -8.61 -13.56 5.23
C ALA A 42 -10.14 -13.40 5.41
N GLY A 43 -10.92 -13.59 4.35
CA GLY A 43 -12.38 -13.49 4.34
C GLY A 43 -12.90 -12.06 4.34
N TRP A 44 -12.12 -11.09 3.86
CA TRP A 44 -12.53 -9.71 3.67
C TRP A 44 -12.89 -9.46 2.20
N GLU A 45 -13.96 -8.70 1.97
CA GLU A 45 -14.35 -8.23 0.63
C GLU A 45 -13.56 -6.97 0.29
N VAL A 46 -12.87 -6.96 -0.84
CA VAL A 46 -12.14 -5.77 -1.34
C VAL A 46 -13.11 -4.87 -2.11
N THR A 47 -13.29 -3.64 -1.64
CA THR A 47 -14.21 -2.66 -2.24
C THR A 47 -13.49 -1.62 -3.08
N PHE A 48 -12.21 -1.37 -2.81
CA PHE A 48 -11.37 -0.45 -3.56
C PHE A 48 -9.91 -0.88 -3.50
N LYS A 49 -9.17 -0.63 -4.59
CA LYS A 49 -7.71 -0.77 -4.62
C LYS A 49 -7.08 0.30 -5.50
N ALA A 50 -5.93 0.79 -5.08
CA ALA A 50 -5.11 1.72 -5.84
C ALA A 50 -3.64 1.52 -5.52
N ASN A 51 -2.78 1.93 -6.42
CA ASN A 51 -1.34 1.88 -6.21
C ASN A 51 -0.67 3.14 -6.77
N TRP A 52 0.21 3.74 -5.97
CA TRP A 52 1.07 4.86 -6.32
C TRP A 52 2.53 4.38 -6.26
N TRP A 53 3.35 4.76 -7.22
CA TRP A 53 4.74 4.33 -7.27
C TRP A 53 5.56 5.29 -8.12
N THR A 54 6.88 5.22 -7.98
CA THR A 54 7.84 5.96 -8.80
C THR A 54 8.96 5.03 -9.26
N ALA A 55 9.49 5.29 -10.45
CA ALA A 55 10.58 4.48 -11.03
C ALA A 55 11.95 4.99 -10.60
N ASP A 56 12.08 6.29 -10.29
CA ASP A 56 13.35 6.95 -9.95
C ASP A 56 13.93 6.41 -8.64
N ILE A 57 13.05 6.16 -7.67
CA ILE A 57 13.35 5.42 -6.46
C ILE A 57 12.33 4.28 -6.46
N PRO A 58 12.72 3.01 -6.66
CA PRO A 58 11.76 1.94 -6.91
C PRO A 58 11.05 1.54 -5.61
N TYR A 59 10.04 2.33 -5.24
CA TYR A 59 9.16 2.15 -4.10
C TYR A 59 7.74 2.62 -4.44
N GLY A 60 6.79 2.19 -3.63
CA GLY A 60 5.41 2.61 -3.80
C GLY A 60 4.52 2.30 -2.61
N LEU A 61 3.25 2.60 -2.82
CA LEU A 61 2.17 2.45 -1.87
C LEU A 61 0.98 1.79 -2.56
N VAL A 62 0.63 0.61 -2.09
CA VAL A 62 -0.66 -0.02 -2.35
C VAL A 62 -1.65 0.42 -1.28
N ARG A 63 -2.88 0.76 -1.68
CA ARG A 63 -4.02 0.91 -0.78
C ARG A 63 -5.10 -0.08 -1.18
N ILE A 64 -5.64 -0.80 -0.20
CA ILE A 64 -6.81 -1.66 -0.35
C ILE A 64 -7.82 -1.29 0.73
N ASP A 65 -9.03 -0.96 0.33
CA ASP A 65 -10.14 -0.79 1.27
C ASP A 65 -10.97 -2.08 1.25
N ALA A 66 -11.31 -2.58 2.43
CA ALA A 66 -11.98 -3.86 2.57
C ALA A 66 -13.06 -3.84 3.65
N ARG A 67 -14.06 -4.71 3.49
CA ARG A 67 -15.19 -4.86 4.40
C ARG A 67 -15.39 -6.31 4.84
N LYS A 68 -15.83 -6.50 6.09
CA LYS A 68 -16.21 -7.82 6.63
C LYS A 68 -17.16 -7.66 7.81
N ASN A 69 -18.35 -8.26 7.74
CA ASN A 69 -19.34 -8.27 8.83
C ASN A 69 -19.64 -6.87 9.42
N GLY A 70 -19.83 -5.87 8.55
CA GLY A 70 -20.08 -4.48 8.97
C GLY A 70 -18.86 -3.71 9.48
N ARG A 71 -17.68 -4.33 9.51
CA ARG A 71 -16.39 -3.67 9.78
C ARG A 71 -15.73 -3.24 8.48
N GLU A 72 -15.01 -2.13 8.54
CA GLU A 72 -14.14 -1.64 7.48
C GLU A 72 -12.68 -1.73 7.92
N LYS A 73 -11.78 -1.94 6.96
CA LYS A 73 -10.33 -1.90 7.18
C LYS A 73 -9.66 -1.31 5.94
N ILE A 74 -8.67 -0.46 6.15
CA ILE A 74 -7.82 0.08 5.08
C ILE A 74 -6.43 -0.53 5.23
N ILE A 75 -5.95 -1.23 4.20
CA ILE A 75 -4.65 -1.86 4.16
C ILE A 75 -3.72 -1.00 3.31
N LEU A 76 -2.61 -0.55 3.89
CA LEU A 76 -1.54 0.16 3.21
C LEU A 76 -0.31 -0.74 3.08
N GLY A 77 0.05 -1.09 1.85
CA GLY A 77 1.27 -1.79 1.54
C GLY A 77 2.35 -0.82 1.06
N ARG A 78 3.23 -0.38 1.96
CA ARG A 78 4.45 0.37 1.63
C ARG A 78 5.51 -0.60 1.17
N TRP A 79 5.85 -0.55 -0.10
CA TRP A 79 6.77 -1.50 -0.69
C TRP A 79 8.00 -0.82 -1.25
N ILE A 80 9.14 -1.50 -1.15
CA ILE A 80 10.40 -1.11 -1.76
C ILE A 80 10.87 -2.27 -2.63
N LEU A 81 11.29 -2.00 -3.87
CA LEU A 81 11.81 -3.03 -4.75
C LEU A 81 13.12 -3.59 -4.16
N GLY A 82 13.19 -4.91 -4.05
CA GLY A 82 14.30 -5.63 -3.46
C GLY A 82 14.43 -7.03 -4.04
N LYS A 83 15.41 -7.80 -3.56
CA LYS A 83 15.65 -9.15 -4.08
C LYS A 83 14.67 -10.20 -3.54
N ASN A 84 14.15 -9.98 -2.34
CA ASN A 84 13.33 -10.93 -1.60
C ASN A 84 12.10 -10.22 -1.02
N LEU A 85 11.04 -11.00 -0.81
CA LEU A 85 9.89 -10.53 -0.04
C LEU A 85 10.25 -10.57 1.45
N GLU A 86 10.26 -9.40 2.09
CA GLU A 86 10.68 -9.23 3.48
C GLU A 86 9.79 -8.18 4.16
N VAL A 87 8.96 -8.58 5.12
CA VAL A 87 8.19 -7.63 5.93
C VAL A 87 9.09 -7.01 7.00
N ILE A 88 9.18 -5.68 7.00
CA ILE A 88 10.01 -4.89 7.89
C ILE A 88 9.21 -4.41 9.09
N LYS A 89 7.96 -3.95 8.86
CA LYS A 89 7.12 -3.34 9.90
C LYS A 89 5.65 -3.61 9.64
N VAL A 90 4.90 -3.81 10.70
CA VAL A 90 3.44 -3.96 10.68
C VAL A 90 2.85 -3.09 11.77
N GLU A 91 1.86 -2.29 11.43
CA GLU A 91 1.22 -1.34 12.36
C GLU A 91 -0.29 -1.37 12.17
N ASN A 92 -1.02 -1.26 13.28
CA ASN A 92 -2.44 -0.99 13.26
C ASN A 92 -2.69 0.38 13.86
N LEU A 93 -3.37 1.25 13.10
CA LEU A 93 -3.54 2.66 13.48
C LEU A 93 -5.03 3.05 13.50
N ASP A 94 -5.33 4.04 14.33
CA ASP A 94 -6.59 4.76 14.33
C ASP A 94 -6.76 5.60 13.05
N LEU A 95 -7.95 6.20 12.90
CA LEU A 95 -8.33 6.97 11.71
C LEU A 95 -7.35 8.11 11.42
N GLU A 96 -7.05 8.94 12.42
CA GLU A 96 -6.27 10.16 12.24
C GLU A 96 -4.82 9.83 11.88
N LYS A 97 -4.16 8.93 12.63
CA LYS A 97 -2.77 8.55 12.35
C LYS A 97 -2.64 7.84 11.01
N GLY A 98 -3.55 6.92 10.70
CA GLY A 98 -3.51 6.22 9.42
C GLY A 98 -3.74 7.15 8.22
N LYS A 99 -4.61 8.15 8.37
CA LYS A 99 -4.86 9.18 7.37
C LYS A 99 -3.61 10.05 7.14
N GLU A 100 -2.96 10.52 8.20
CA GLU A 100 -1.70 11.27 8.11
C GLU A 100 -0.61 10.46 7.40
N GLU A 101 -0.45 9.20 7.81
CA GLU A 101 0.51 8.26 7.23
C GLU A 101 0.26 7.99 5.74
N PHE A 102 -1.02 7.90 5.32
CA PHE A 102 -1.40 7.80 3.90
C PHE A 102 -0.98 9.05 3.12
N PHE A 103 -1.41 10.24 3.56
CA PHE A 103 -1.13 11.49 2.84
C PHE A 103 0.37 11.76 2.73
N ARG A 104 1.12 11.57 3.82
CA ARG A 104 2.58 11.75 3.82
C ARG A 104 3.27 10.82 2.81
N THR A 105 2.79 9.58 2.66
CA THR A 105 3.40 8.62 1.73
C THR A 105 3.06 8.95 0.28
N VAL A 106 1.80 9.30 0.00
CA VAL A 106 1.38 9.72 -1.34
C VAL A 106 2.12 10.98 -1.76
N ASP A 107 2.19 11.99 -0.88
CA ASP A 107 2.87 13.25 -1.16
C ASP A 107 4.36 13.06 -1.48
N SER A 108 5.03 12.17 -0.74
CA SER A 108 6.41 11.78 -1.01
C SER A 108 6.58 11.17 -2.42
N ILE A 109 5.67 10.28 -2.84
CA ILE A 109 5.72 9.68 -4.18
C ILE A 109 5.43 10.74 -5.24
N THR A 110 4.38 11.54 -5.06
CA THR A 110 3.99 12.55 -6.06
C THR A 110 5.01 13.68 -6.17
N SER A 111 5.73 14.01 -5.09
CA SER A 111 6.83 14.97 -5.14
C SER A 111 7.95 14.51 -6.07
N THR A 112 8.25 13.21 -6.12
CA THR A 112 9.20 12.68 -7.12
C THR A 112 8.67 12.83 -8.55
N LEU A 113 7.37 12.65 -8.77
CA LEU A 113 6.73 12.79 -10.08
C LEU A 113 6.67 14.24 -10.58
N ILE A 114 6.65 15.24 -9.69
CA ILE A 114 6.69 16.67 -10.08
C ILE A 114 8.05 17.01 -10.73
N HIS A 115 9.10 16.28 -10.39
CA HIS A 115 10.41 16.41 -11.00
C HIS A 115 10.60 15.54 -12.26
N ASP A 116 9.62 14.71 -12.60
CA ASP A 116 9.65 13.88 -13.81
C ASP A 116 9.59 14.78 -15.06
N PRO A 117 10.62 14.77 -15.93
CA PRO A 117 10.68 15.60 -17.12
C PRO A 117 9.47 15.41 -18.05
N VAL A 118 8.92 14.20 -18.12
CA VAL A 118 7.77 13.86 -18.98
C VAL A 118 6.50 14.50 -18.44
N ILE A 119 6.24 14.42 -17.12
CA ILE A 119 5.07 15.04 -16.49
C ILE A 119 5.15 16.58 -16.55
N ARG A 120 6.34 17.16 -16.40
CA ARG A 120 6.55 18.61 -16.57
C ARG A 120 6.23 19.06 -18.00
N THR A 121 6.76 18.38 -19.02
CA THR A 121 6.49 18.70 -20.43
C THR A 121 5.01 18.52 -20.78
N MET A 122 4.32 17.52 -20.22
CA MET A 122 2.87 17.36 -20.42
C MET A 122 2.05 18.47 -19.73
N ARG A 123 2.49 19.01 -18.59
CA ARG A 123 1.85 20.15 -17.93
C ARG A 123 2.07 21.48 -18.64
N GLU A 124 3.22 21.68 -19.28
CA GLU A 124 3.52 22.90 -20.05
C GLU A 124 2.73 22.99 -21.37
N GLN A 125 2.10 21.89 -21.80
CA GLN A 125 1.28 21.82 -23.01
C GLN A 125 -0.22 22.13 -22.78
N TYR A 126 -0.64 22.40 -21.54
CA TYR A 126 -2.00 22.82 -21.16
C TYR A 126 -1.97 24.13 -20.37
#